data_AF-A0A9P7TX58-F1
#
_entry.id   AF-A0A9P7TX58-F1
#
_cell.length_a   1.000
_cell.length_b   1.000
_cell.length_c   1.000
_cell.angle_alpha   90.00
_cell.angle_beta   90.00
_cell.angle_gamma   90.00
#
_symmetry.space_group_name_H-M   'P 1'
#
loop_
_entity.id
_entity.type
_entity.pdbx_description
1 polymer ?
#
loop_
_entity_poly.entity_id
_entity_poly.type
_entity_poly.pdbx_seq_one_letter_code
_entity_poly.pdbx_strand_id
1 'polypeptide(L)'
;MYNTAVRSFEAFRSHYSIAPWPASFDFLFAWIVSRAFGRYNGVIRRQTKIQPATISAYLFALRSVHVDLKVPTTDFDDDHMKPFMAGVYSLSPPTPRAGPRTPMAKDMLLHVLGPSAMTAEAP
;
A
#
# COMPACT_ATOMS: atom_id res chain seq x y z
N MET A 1 8.94 -2.51 6.96
CA MET A 1 8.13 -2.86 5.77
C MET A 1 7.69 -4.31 5.77
N TYR A 2 8.57 -5.28 6.08
CA TYR A 2 8.27 -6.72 6.13
C TYR A 2 6.98 -7.07 6.89
N ASN A 3 6.89 -6.73 8.18
CA ASN A 3 5.72 -7.05 9.01
C ASN A 3 4.41 -6.42 8.48
N THR A 4 4.48 -5.24 7.86
CA THR A 4 3.32 -4.57 7.26
C THR A 4 2.80 -5.33 6.04
N ALA A 5 3.70 -5.83 5.18
CA ALA A 5 3.35 -6.63 4.01
C ALA A 5 2.66 -7.93 4.43
N VAL A 6 3.29 -8.65 5.37
CA VAL A 6 2.78 -9.91 5.93
C VAL A 6 1.38 -9.73 6.52
N ARG A 7 1.24 -8.79 7.46
CA ARG A 7 -0.05 -8.50 8.09
C ARG A 7 -1.15 -8.10 7.11
N SER A 8 -0.78 -7.45 6.02
CA SER A 8 -1.73 -7.06 4.97
C SER A 8 -2.19 -8.26 4.15
N PHE A 9 -1.27 -9.15 3.79
CA PHE A 9 -1.57 -10.38 3.06
C PHE A 9 -2.37 -11.36 3.92
N GLU A 10 -2.00 -11.54 5.18
CA GLU A 10 -2.74 -12.35 6.15
C GLU A 10 -4.16 -11.83 6.36
N ALA A 11 -4.36 -10.51 6.49
CA ALA A 11 -5.69 -9.94 6.60
C ALA A 11 -6.55 -10.19 5.35
N PHE A 12 -5.94 -10.14 4.17
CA PHE A 12 -6.62 -10.48 2.91
C PHE A 12 -7.00 -11.95 2.85
N ARG A 13 -6.09 -12.87 3.20
CA ARG A 13 -6.35 -14.32 3.21
C ARG A 13 -7.40 -14.70 4.26
N SER A 14 -7.31 -14.08 5.44
CA SER A 14 -8.29 -14.25 6.52
C SER A 14 -9.69 -13.80 6.12
N HIS A 15 -9.83 -12.75 5.31
CA HIS A 15 -11.13 -12.33 4.78
C HIS A 15 -11.81 -13.43 3.93
N TYR A 16 -11.02 -14.25 3.23
CA TYR A 16 -11.52 -15.41 2.48
C TYR A 16 -11.57 -16.70 3.32
N SER A 17 -11.27 -16.65 4.61
CA SER A 17 -11.17 -17.83 5.50
C SER A 17 -10.17 -18.89 5.00
N ILE A 18 -9.08 -18.45 4.33
CA ILE A 18 -8.03 -19.34 3.83
C ILE A 18 -6.74 -19.13 4.63
N ALA A 19 -6.00 -20.21 4.87
CA ALA A 19 -4.68 -20.15 5.49
C ALA A 19 -3.75 -19.21 4.71
N PRO A 20 -3.01 -18.30 5.35
CA PRO A 20 -2.20 -17.31 4.63
C PRO A 20 -1.05 -17.94 3.85
N TRP A 21 -0.49 -19.04 4.33
CA TRP A 21 0.69 -19.69 3.77
C TRP A 21 0.41 -21.16 3.40
N PRO A 22 1.05 -21.70 2.36
CA PRO A 22 1.86 -20.99 1.36
C PRO A 22 0.98 -20.06 0.50
N ALA A 23 1.56 -18.93 0.08
CA ALA A 23 0.95 -18.05 -0.90
C ALA A 23 1.03 -18.70 -2.28
N SER A 24 -0.10 -18.87 -2.96
CA SER A 24 -0.13 -19.26 -4.37
C SER A 24 -0.19 -18.03 -5.27
N PHE A 25 0.23 -18.22 -6.52
CA PHE A 25 0.21 -17.21 -7.56
C PHE A 25 -1.15 -16.48 -7.69
N ASP A 26 -2.27 -17.23 -7.74
CA ASP A 26 -3.62 -16.65 -7.89
C ASP A 26 -3.97 -15.66 -6.77
N PHE A 27 -3.63 -16.01 -5.52
CA PHE A 27 -3.91 -15.15 -4.38
C PHE A 27 -2.97 -13.96 -4.30
N LEU A 28 -1.71 -14.12 -4.73
CA LEU A 28 -0.78 -13.01 -4.88
C LEU A 28 -1.31 -12.01 -5.92
N PHE A 29 -1.79 -12.49 -7.07
CA PHE A 29 -2.40 -11.63 -8.10
C PHE A 29 -3.62 -10.89 -7.58
N ALA A 30 -4.58 -11.61 -7.00
CA ALA A 30 -5.79 -11.00 -6.46
C ALA A 30 -5.47 -9.96 -5.38
N TRP A 31 -4.48 -10.24 -4.54
CA TRP A 31 -3.99 -9.30 -3.54
C TRP A 31 -3.29 -8.08 -4.16
N ILE A 32 -2.42 -8.26 -5.15
CA ILE A 32 -1.77 -7.16 -5.87
C ILE A 32 -2.81 -6.24 -6.51
N VAL A 33 -3.79 -6.79 -7.24
CA VAL A 33 -4.88 -6.01 -7.86
C VAL A 33 -5.63 -5.23 -6.80
N SER A 34 -6.00 -5.89 -5.69
CA SER A 34 -6.65 -5.23 -4.57
C SER A 34 -5.85 -4.03 -4.06
N ARG A 35 -4.55 -4.20 -3.86
CA ARG A 35 -3.66 -3.14 -3.33
C ARG A 35 -3.34 -2.04 -4.35
N ALA A 36 -3.26 -2.37 -5.63
CA ALA A 36 -2.99 -1.41 -6.69
C ALA A 36 -4.20 -0.50 -6.95
N PHE A 37 -5.40 -1.07 -6.95
CA PHE A 37 -6.62 -0.35 -7.32
C PHE A 37 -7.51 0.03 -6.13
N GLY A 38 -7.19 -0.43 -4.92
CA GLY A 38 -7.90 -0.08 -3.69
C GLY A 38 -9.24 -0.79 -3.52
N ARG A 39 -9.40 -1.99 -4.09
CA ARG A 39 -10.67 -2.74 -4.12
C ARG A 39 -11.29 -2.94 -2.73
N TYR A 40 -10.46 -3.13 -1.70
CA TYR A 40 -10.89 -3.35 -0.33
C TYR A 40 -10.54 -2.20 0.63
N ASN A 41 -10.35 -0.99 0.10
CA ASN A 41 -10.10 0.21 0.91
C ASN A 41 -11.21 0.38 1.96
N GLY A 42 -10.83 0.34 3.24
CA GLY A 42 -11.78 0.46 4.36
C GLY A 42 -12.55 -0.82 4.71
N VAL A 43 -12.66 -1.78 3.78
CA VAL A 43 -13.34 -3.07 4.02
C VAL A 43 -12.44 -4.03 4.80
N ILE A 44 -11.21 -4.23 4.32
CA ILE A 44 -10.22 -5.05 5.01
C ILE A 44 -9.21 -4.10 5.65
N ARG A 45 -9.10 -4.17 6.99
CA ARG A 45 -8.07 -3.40 7.71
C ARG A 45 -6.70 -3.76 7.13
N ARG A 46 -5.87 -2.74 6.83
CA ARG A 46 -4.52 -2.87 6.22
C ARG A 46 -4.50 -3.21 4.71
N GLN A 47 -5.61 -3.10 4.00
CA GLN A 47 -5.69 -3.21 2.53
C GLN A 47 -5.86 -1.84 1.84
N THR A 48 -5.13 -0.82 2.31
CA THR A 48 -5.14 0.48 1.62
C THR A 48 -4.43 0.39 0.27
N LYS A 49 -4.92 1.19 -0.68
CA LYS A 49 -4.26 1.42 -1.97
C LYS A 49 -2.82 1.88 -1.74
N ILE A 50 -1.87 1.26 -2.44
CA ILE A 50 -0.45 1.62 -2.39
C ILE A 50 0.14 1.70 -3.79
N GLN A 51 1.27 2.39 -3.89
CA GLN A 51 1.99 2.55 -5.15
C GLN A 51 2.57 1.21 -5.62
N PRO A 52 2.64 0.96 -6.95
CA PRO A 52 3.22 -0.27 -7.50
C PRO A 52 4.64 -0.56 -6.98
N ALA A 53 5.48 0.46 -6.80
CA ALA A 53 6.81 0.30 -6.21
C ALA A 53 6.79 -0.27 -4.79
N THR A 54 5.80 0.12 -3.98
CA THR A 54 5.59 -0.44 -2.65
C THR A 54 5.10 -1.88 -2.72
N ILE A 55 4.25 -2.22 -3.71
CA ILE A 55 3.79 -3.59 -3.93
C ILE A 55 4.97 -4.50 -4.27
N SER A 56 5.88 -4.08 -5.16
CA SER A 56 7.10 -4.81 -5.49
C SER A 56 7.94 -5.09 -4.25
N ALA A 57 8.17 -4.08 -3.40
CA ALA A 57 8.87 -4.24 -2.14
C ALA A 57 8.16 -5.22 -1.19
N TYR A 58 6.83 -5.22 -1.19
CA TYR A 58 6.06 -6.16 -0.37
C TYR A 58 6.13 -7.58 -0.90
N LEU A 59 6.17 -7.80 -2.21
CA LEU A 59 6.35 -9.14 -2.79
C LEU A 59 7.68 -9.76 -2.35
N PHE A 60 8.77 -8.99 -2.32
CA PHE A 60 10.04 -9.47 -1.77
C PHE A 60 9.93 -9.86 -0.28
N ALA A 61 9.18 -9.08 0.50
CA ALA A 61 8.95 -9.40 1.90
C ALA A 61 8.09 -10.67 2.10
N LEU A 62 7.05 -10.88 1.28
CA LEU A 62 6.25 -12.09 1.34
C LEU A 62 7.06 -13.32 0.89
N ARG A 63 7.91 -13.15 -0.13
CA ARG A 63 8.85 -14.18 -0.56
C ARG A 63 9.83 -14.57 0.54
N SER A 64 10.35 -13.62 1.32
CA SER A 64 11.26 -13.95 2.41
C SER A 64 10.56 -14.74 3.52
N VAL A 65 9.25 -14.55 3.74
CA VAL A 65 8.47 -15.46 4.63
C VAL A 65 8.48 -16.89 4.11
N HIS A 66 8.32 -17.09 2.80
CA HIS A 66 8.40 -18.44 2.22
C HIS A 66 9.76 -19.09 2.45
N VAL A 67 10.84 -18.29 2.34
CA VAL A 67 12.20 -18.73 2.68
C VAL A 67 12.30 -19.11 4.16
N ASP A 68 11.80 -18.27 5.06
CA ASP A 68 11.83 -18.50 6.52
C ASP A 68 11.04 -19.78 6.91
N LEU A 69 9.90 -20.01 6.25
CA LEU A 69 9.04 -21.18 6.45
C LEU A 69 9.52 -22.43 5.69
N LYS A 70 10.62 -22.34 4.91
CA LYS A 70 11.14 -23.42 4.07
C LYS A 70 10.11 -23.99 3.09
N VAL A 71 9.25 -23.14 2.53
CA VAL A 71 8.28 -23.48 1.49
C VAL A 71 8.73 -22.96 0.12
N PRO A 72 8.25 -23.52 -0.99
CA PRO A 72 8.67 -23.10 -2.33
C PRO A 72 8.41 -21.61 -2.59
N THR A 73 9.36 -20.93 -3.24
CA THR A 73 9.19 -19.54 -3.69
C THR A 73 8.77 -19.43 -5.15
N THR A 74 8.46 -20.55 -5.80
CA THR A 74 8.19 -20.65 -7.25
C THR A 74 7.08 -19.71 -7.69
N ASP A 75 6.02 -19.54 -6.90
CA ASP A 75 4.92 -18.61 -7.19
C ASP A 75 5.35 -17.13 -7.21
N PHE A 76 6.44 -16.77 -6.52
CA PHE A 76 7.01 -15.42 -6.54
C PHE A 76 7.98 -15.21 -7.70
N ASP A 77 8.58 -16.29 -8.18
CA ASP A 77 9.54 -16.32 -9.29
C ASP A 77 8.89 -16.60 -10.65
N ASP A 78 7.56 -16.74 -10.67
CA ASP A 78 6.79 -17.04 -11.86
C ASP A 78 7.02 -16.00 -12.98
N ASP A 79 7.25 -16.50 -14.20
CA ASP A 79 7.55 -15.68 -15.37
C ASP A 79 6.44 -14.67 -15.69
N HIS A 80 5.19 -14.94 -15.30
CA HIS A 80 4.05 -14.08 -15.48
C HIS A 80 3.98 -12.93 -14.46
N MET A 81 4.70 -13.02 -13.32
CA MET A 81 4.69 -11.96 -12.30
C MET A 81 5.30 -10.64 -12.82
N LYS A 82 6.37 -10.73 -13.61
CA LYS A 82 7.05 -9.56 -14.22
C LYS A 82 6.15 -8.78 -15.19
N PRO A 83 5.58 -9.39 -16.25
CA PRO A 83 4.70 -8.68 -17.19
C PRO A 83 3.42 -8.19 -16.49
N PHE A 84 2.92 -8.93 -15.49
CA PHE A 84 1.78 -8.48 -14.72
C PHE A 84 2.08 -7.20 -13.92
N MET A 85 3.19 -7.17 -13.17
CA MET A 85 3.60 -5.96 -12.47
C MET A 85 3.81 -4.81 -13.45
N ALA A 86 4.41 -5.05 -14.63
CA ALA A 86 4.52 -4.03 -15.67
C ALA A 86 3.15 -3.45 -16.09
N GLY A 87 2.12 -4.30 -16.22
CA GLY A 87 0.73 -3.86 -16.42
C GLY A 87 0.19 -3.03 -15.25
N VAL A 88 0.45 -3.42 -14.02
CA VAL A 88 0.07 -2.66 -12.81
C VAL A 88 0.74 -1.27 -12.80
N TYR A 89 2.01 -1.18 -13.19
CA TYR A 89 2.71 0.09 -13.35
C TYR A 89 2.10 0.95 -14.47
N SER A 90 1.78 0.35 -15.62
CA SER A 90 1.14 1.04 -16.75
C SER A 90 -0.21 1.64 -16.38
N LEU A 91 -1.01 0.93 -15.58
CA LEU A 91 -2.36 1.34 -15.18
C LEU A 91 -2.38 2.24 -13.94
N SER A 92 -1.22 2.45 -13.30
CA SER A 92 -1.09 3.33 -12.14
C SER A 92 -0.52 4.67 -12.62
N PRO A 93 -1.34 5.70 -12.85
CA PRO A 93 -0.84 6.98 -13.31
C PRO A 93 0.20 7.49 -12.32
N PRO A 94 1.34 8.03 -12.79
CA PRO A 94 2.32 8.63 -11.90
C PRO A 94 1.60 9.70 -11.09
N THR A 95 1.55 9.53 -9.78
CA THR A 95 1.03 10.56 -8.88
C THR A 95 1.74 11.86 -9.27
N PRO A 96 1.01 12.94 -9.61
CA PRO A 96 1.66 14.20 -9.91
C PRO A 96 2.59 14.48 -8.73
N ARG A 97 3.88 14.70 -9.01
CA ARG A 97 4.76 15.26 -7.98
C ARG A 97 4.01 16.47 -7.47
N ALA A 98 3.72 16.51 -6.17
CA ALA A 98 3.16 17.70 -5.55
C ALA A 98 4.00 18.85 -6.10
N GLY A 99 3.37 19.77 -6.85
CA GLY A 99 4.07 20.90 -7.45
C GLY A 99 4.88 21.60 -6.37
N PRO A 100 5.90 22.39 -6.75
CA PRO A 100 6.74 23.09 -5.78
C PRO A 100 5.83 23.66 -4.69
N ARG A 101 5.98 23.17 -3.45
CA ARG A 101 5.24 23.73 -2.33
C ARG A 101 5.61 25.20 -2.32
N THR A 102 4.67 26.07 -2.68
CA THR A 102 4.89 27.51 -2.54
C THR A 102 5.24 27.72 -1.08
N PRO A 103 6.42 28.30 -0.76
CA PRO A 103 6.76 28.59 0.61
C PRO A 103 5.64 29.48 1.15
N MET A 104 5.01 29.04 2.24
CA MET A 104 3.97 29.81 2.90
C MET A 104 4.61 31.14 3.30
N ALA A 105 4.13 32.23 2.72
CA ALA A 105 4.71 33.54 2.92
C ALA A 105 4.51 33.94 4.39
N LYS A 106 5.49 34.65 4.97
CA LYS A 106 5.54 34.99 6.40
C LYS A 106 4.27 35.70 6.89
N ASP A 107 3.66 36.49 6.01
CA ASP A 107 2.37 37.16 6.19
C ASP A 107 1.20 36.19 6.41
N MET A 108 1.17 35.05 5.71
CA MET A 108 0.16 34.01 5.95
C MET A 108 0.33 33.32 7.31
N LEU A 109 1.58 33.12 7.75
CA LEU A 109 1.86 32.58 9.09
C LEU A 109 1.41 33.56 10.20
N LEU A 110 1.62 34.86 9.99
CA LEU A 110 1.19 35.89 10.93
C LEU A 110 -0.32 36.06 10.98
N HIS A 111 -1.05 35.76 9.90
CA HIS A 111 -2.51 35.82 9.89
C HIS A 111 -3.15 34.65 10.65
N VAL A 112 -2.56 33.45 10.56
CA VAL A 112 -3.00 32.26 11.33
C VAL A 112 -2.69 32.40 12.82
N LEU A 113 -1.59 33.09 13.17
CA LEU A 113 -1.18 33.36 14.54
C LEU A 113 -1.77 34.67 15.10
N GLY A 114 -2.61 35.35 14.33
CA GLY A 114 -3.24 36.61 14.72
C GLY A 114 -4.32 36.41 15.81
N PRO A 115 -4.53 37.39 16.69
CA PRO A 115 -5.41 37.30 17.87
C PRO A 115 -6.90 37.06 17.57
N SER A 116 -7.31 37.01 16.30
CA SER A 116 -8.71 36.75 15.89
C SER A 116 -9.15 35.30 16.18
N ALA A 117 -8.21 34.37 16.39
CA ALA A 117 -8.52 32.97 16.71
C ALA A 117 -8.93 32.73 18.17
N MET A 118 -8.77 33.70 19.08
CA MET A 118 -9.11 33.54 20.51
C MET A 118 -10.50 34.06 20.91
N THR A 119 -11.32 34.55 19.98
CA THR A 119 -12.63 35.15 20.29
C THR A 119 -13.82 34.17 20.23
N ALA A 120 -13.56 32.85 20.22
CA ALA A 120 -14.60 31.83 20.18
C ALA A 120 -14.64 30.93 21.44
N GLU A 121 -14.45 31.52 22.62
CA GLU A 121 -14.98 30.97 23.87
C GLU A 121 -15.60 32.13 24.66
N ALA A 122 -16.92 32.23 24.61
CA ALA A 122 -17.73 33.02 25.53
C ALA A 122 -18.57 32.05 26.37
N PRO A 123 -18.81 32.36 27.66
CA PRO A 123 -19.22 31.42 28.71
C PRO A 123 -20.60 30.77 28.53
#